data_AF-A0A0N5BG95-F1
#
_entry.id   AF-A0A0N5BG95-F1
#
_cell.length_a   1.000
_cell.length_b   1.000
_cell.length_c   1.000
_cell.angle_alpha   90.00
_cell.angle_beta   90.00
_cell.angle_gamma   90.00
#
_symmetry.space_group_name_H-M   'P 1'
#
loop_
_entity.id
_entity.type
_entity.pdbx_description
1 polymer ?
#
loop_
_entity_poly.entity_id
_entity_poly.type
_entity_poly.pdbx_seq_one_letter_code
_entity_poly.pdbx_strand_id
1 'polypeptide(L)'
;MLENEIVARKCLLCNKISKNMTKKRVKRKYPKYLFVELTKNIMDEDSESMGIDFISSKDSVYVNEFFTPNTPYKLKGFIAYERFGRRTGHYVTYVLYEDKWHCLKIVKSLKK
;
A
#
# COMPACT_ATOMS: atom_id res chain seq x y z
N MET A 1 -3.63 7.49 -11.63
CA MET A 1 -2.75 8.50 -12.27
C MET A 1 -1.36 8.44 -11.63
N LEU A 2 -0.30 8.49 -12.43
CA LEU A 2 1.09 8.65 -11.95
C LEU A 2 1.23 10.03 -11.29
N GLU A 3 1.49 10.08 -9.98
CA GLU A 3 1.67 11.34 -9.26
C GLU A 3 2.82 12.15 -9.89
N ASN A 4 2.46 13.32 -10.42
CA ASN A 4 3.41 14.33 -10.84
C ASN A 4 3.69 15.22 -9.62
N GLU A 5 4.86 15.04 -9.02
CA GLU A 5 5.29 15.84 -7.88
C GLU A 5 6.12 17.03 -8.40
N ILE A 6 5.80 18.24 -7.95
CA ILE A 6 6.63 19.42 -8.24
C ILE A 6 7.73 19.47 -7.19
N VAL A 7 8.99 19.44 -7.62
CA VAL A 7 10.16 19.43 -6.73
C VAL A 7 11.13 20.53 -7.08
N ALA A 8 11.72 21.14 -6.05
CA ALA A 8 12.85 22.02 -6.19
C ALA A 8 14.15 21.20 -6.27
N ARG A 9 14.90 21.30 -7.38
CA ARG A 9 16.20 20.64 -7.54
C ARG A 9 17.21 21.54 -8.24
N LYS A 10 18.46 21.38 -7.84
CA LYS A 10 19.60 22.00 -8.52
C LYS A 10 19.87 21.25 -9.82
N CYS A 11 19.89 21.97 -10.94
CA CYS A 11 20.28 21.40 -12.22
C CYS A 11 21.80 21.27 -12.30
N LEU A 12 22.31 20.08 -12.63
CA LEU A 12 23.75 19.83 -12.74
C LEU A 12 24.39 20.53 -13.95
N LEU A 13 23.61 20.85 -14.99
CA LEU A 13 24.11 21.51 -16.20
C LEU A 13 24.26 23.02 -16.05
N CYS A 14 23.28 23.70 -15.44
CA CYS A 14 23.29 25.16 -15.29
C CYS A 14 23.60 25.64 -13.87
N ASN A 15 23.81 24.74 -12.92
CA ASN A 15 24.12 25.00 -11.51
C ASN A 15 23.08 25.86 -10.75
N LYS A 16 21.89 26.10 -11.33
CA LYS A 16 20.79 26.88 -10.75
C LYS A 16 19.74 25.97 -10.12
N ILE A 17 19.03 26.48 -9.10
CA ILE A 17 17.89 25.80 -8.48
C ILE A 17 16.65 26.05 -9.35
N SER A 18 16.07 25.00 -9.90
CA SER A 18 14.74 25.05 -10.54
C SER A 18 13.69 24.66 -9.51
N LYS A 19 12.71 25.54 -9.27
CA LYS A 19 11.66 25.35 -8.26
C LYS A 19 10.48 24.51 -8.76
N ASN A 20 10.33 24.36 -10.08
CA ASN A 20 9.15 23.76 -10.72
C ASN A 20 9.51 22.55 -11.60
N MET A 21 10.37 21.66 -11.13
CA MET A 21 10.68 20.43 -11.87
C MET A 21 9.57 19.40 -11.66
N THR A 22 9.01 18.86 -12.72
CA THR A 22 8.07 17.74 -12.63
C THR A 22 8.83 16.44 -12.46
N LYS A 23 8.61 15.77 -11.32
CA LYS A 23 9.12 14.42 -11.06
C LYS A 23 8.03 13.41 -11.40
N LYS A 24 8.28 12.59 -12.42
CA LYS A 24 7.45 11.45 -12.80
C LYS A 24 8.11 10.16 -12.34
N ARG A 25 7.42 9.34 -11.55
CA ARG A 25 7.92 8.02 -11.13
C ARG A 25 7.32 6.95 -12.02
N VAL A 26 8.11 6.22 -12.81
CA VAL A 26 7.56 5.17 -13.70
C VAL A 26 7.98 3.79 -13.22
N LYS A 27 7.03 2.85 -13.07
CA LYS A 27 7.32 1.43 -12.89
C LYS A 27 7.62 0.80 -14.25
N ARG A 28 8.85 0.32 -14.44
CA ARG A 28 9.31 -0.25 -15.72
C ARG A 28 8.99 -1.74 -15.89
N LYS A 29 8.82 -2.48 -14.78
CA LYS A 29 8.51 -3.91 -14.78
C LYS A 29 7.57 -4.22 -13.63
N TYR A 30 6.62 -5.11 -13.88
CA TYR A 30 5.64 -5.56 -12.89
C TYR A 30 6.08 -6.93 -12.33
N PRO A 31 6.27 -7.06 -11.00
CA PRO A 31 6.70 -8.31 -10.39
C PRO A 31 5.57 -9.37 -10.40
N LYS A 32 5.93 -10.64 -10.20
CA LYS A 32 4.92 -11.71 -10.04
C LYS A 32 4.05 -11.51 -8.78
N TYR A 33 4.65 -10.96 -7.72
CA TYR A 33 3.98 -10.61 -6.47
C TYR A 33 4.27 -9.15 -6.13
N LEU A 34 3.23 -8.40 -5.79
CA LEU A 34 3.32 -7.00 -5.39
C LEU A 34 3.06 -6.89 -3.89
N PHE A 35 4.06 -6.38 -3.15
CA PHE A 35 3.92 -5.98 -1.76
C PHE A 35 3.74 -4.47 -1.72
N VAL A 36 2.71 -4.01 -1.02
CA VAL A 36 2.38 -2.58 -0.87
C VAL A 36 2.39 -2.26 0.62
N GLU A 37 3.18 -1.27 0.99
CA GLU A 37 3.17 -0.69 2.33
C GLU A 37 2.40 0.63 2.31
N LEU A 38 1.42 0.75 3.18
CA LEU A 38 0.68 1.98 3.39
C LEU A 38 1.40 2.80 4.45
N THR A 39 2.10 3.85 4.01
CA THR A 39 2.91 4.72 4.88
C THR A 39 2.17 5.95 5.38
N LYS A 40 1.00 6.27 4.82
CA LYS A 40 0.13 7.33 5.35
C LYS A 40 -0.47 6.82 6.67
N ASN A 41 -0.49 7.68 7.69
CA ASN A 41 -1.17 7.40 8.95
C ASN A 41 -2.69 7.47 8.68
N ILE A 42 -3.31 6.38 8.22
CA ILE A 42 -4.75 6.31 7.86
C ILE A 42 -5.65 6.54 9.10
N MET A 43 -5.05 6.54 10.29
CA MET A 43 -5.74 6.66 11.58
C MET A 43 -6.01 8.11 12.02
N ASP A 44 -5.47 9.13 11.34
CA ASP A 44 -5.55 10.53 11.79
C ASP A 44 -6.64 11.39 11.12
N GLU A 45 -7.42 10.84 10.18
CA GLU A 45 -8.56 11.57 9.58
C GLU A 45 -9.72 10.60 9.29
N ASP A 46 -10.94 11.13 9.26
CA ASP A 46 -12.21 10.50 8.84
C ASP A 46 -12.09 9.90 7.42
N SER A 47 -11.32 8.82 7.30
CA SER A 47 -10.89 8.30 6.01
C SER A 47 -11.94 7.37 5.44
N GLU A 48 -12.92 7.95 4.74
CA GLU A 48 -13.80 7.23 3.83
C GLU A 48 -13.02 6.47 2.73
N SER A 49 -11.73 6.75 2.54
CA SER A 49 -10.86 5.98 1.64
C SER A 49 -9.46 5.71 2.21
N MET A 50 -9.04 4.45 2.21
CA MET A 50 -7.68 4.01 2.56
C MET A 50 -6.61 4.43 1.52
N GLY A 51 -6.97 5.24 0.52
CA GLY A 51 -6.12 5.59 -0.62
C GLY A 51 -5.78 4.41 -1.55
N ILE A 52 -6.32 3.22 -1.28
CA ILE A 52 -6.32 2.09 -2.20
C ILE A 52 -7.77 1.84 -2.59
N ASP A 53 -8.10 2.18 -3.83
CA ASP A 53 -9.33 1.69 -4.42
C ASP A 53 -9.15 0.19 -4.66
N PHE A 54 -10.12 -0.58 -4.17
CA PHE A 54 -10.21 -2.00 -4.44
C PHE A 54 -11.33 -2.22 -5.44
N ILE A 55 -11.03 -2.88 -6.55
CA ILE A 55 -12.06 -3.36 -7.46
C ILE A 55 -12.49 -4.73 -6.94
N SER A 56 -13.71 -4.83 -6.42
CA SER A 56 -14.31 -6.12 -6.07
C SER A 56 -14.97 -6.74 -7.31
N SER A 57 -14.65 -8.01 -7.54
CA SER A 57 -15.40 -8.93 -8.39
C SER A 57 -16.04 -10.00 -7.51
N LYS A 58 -17.00 -10.76 -8.03
CA LYS A 58 -17.71 -11.84 -7.29
C LYS A 58 -16.78 -12.75 -6.49
N ASP A 59 -15.57 -13.02 -7.01
CA ASP A 59 -14.65 -14.02 -6.44
C ASP A 59 -13.30 -13.44 -5.97
N SER A 60 -13.07 -12.13 -6.10
CA SER A 60 -11.73 -11.55 -5.89
C SER A 60 -11.72 -10.06 -5.66
N VAL A 61 -10.74 -9.62 -4.87
CA VAL A 61 -10.41 -8.21 -4.66
C VAL A 61 -9.15 -7.90 -5.46
N TYR A 62 -9.19 -6.84 -6.28
CA TYR A 62 -8.05 -6.39 -7.08
C TYR A 62 -7.60 -5.01 -6.64
N VAL A 63 -6.30 -4.78 -6.59
CA VAL A 63 -5.74 -3.46 -6.32
C VAL A 63 -5.91 -2.59 -7.58
N ASN A 64 -6.60 -1.46 -7.48
CA ASN A 64 -6.93 -0.57 -8.61
C ASN A 64 -5.68 -0.02 -9.33
N GLU A 65 -5.93 0.54 -10.52
CA GLU A 65 -5.05 1.13 -11.53
C GLU A 65 -3.88 1.99 -11.04
N PHE A 66 -3.88 2.44 -9.77
CA PHE A 66 -2.77 3.18 -9.18
C PHE A 66 -1.45 2.41 -9.25
N PHE A 67 -1.48 1.08 -9.08
CA PHE A 67 -0.28 0.26 -9.09
C PHE A 67 0.03 -0.33 -10.48
N THR A 68 -1.01 -0.63 -11.25
CA THR A 68 -0.98 -1.30 -12.56
C THR A 68 -2.27 -1.04 -13.35
N PRO A 69 -2.33 -0.02 -14.23
CA PRO A 69 -3.53 0.25 -15.00
C PRO A 69 -3.92 -0.89 -15.96
N ASN A 70 -2.97 -1.74 -16.37
CA ASN A 70 -3.18 -2.79 -17.38
C ASN A 70 -2.92 -4.21 -16.88
N THR A 71 -2.66 -4.41 -15.58
CA THR A 71 -2.33 -5.74 -15.03
C THR A 71 -2.88 -5.86 -13.61
N PRO A 72 -4.12 -6.32 -13.43
CA PRO A 72 -4.74 -6.36 -12.10
C PRO A 72 -4.04 -7.40 -11.22
N TYR A 73 -3.63 -6.99 -10.01
CA TYR A 73 -3.14 -7.92 -8.98
C TYR A 73 -4.31 -8.40 -8.13
N LYS A 74 -4.53 -9.72 -8.07
CA LYS A 74 -5.46 -10.34 -7.11
C LYS A 74 -4.87 -10.23 -5.71
N LEU A 75 -5.64 -9.69 -4.78
CA LEU A 75 -5.30 -9.62 -3.37
C LEU A 75 -5.14 -11.04 -2.80
N LYS A 76 -3.96 -11.34 -2.25
CA LYS A 76 -3.64 -12.62 -1.61
C LYS A 76 -3.67 -12.55 -0.09
N GLY A 77 -3.65 -11.36 0.46
CA GLY A 77 -3.62 -11.14 1.90
C GLY A 77 -3.24 -9.71 2.22
N PHE A 78 -3.37 -9.36 3.49
CA PHE A 78 -2.92 -8.09 4.03
C PHE A 78 -2.50 -8.26 5.49
N ILE A 79 -1.64 -7.35 5.94
CA ILE A 79 -1.22 -7.27 7.34
C ILE A 79 -1.80 -5.98 7.88
N ALA A 80 -2.57 -6.08 8.97
CA ALA A 80 -3.14 -4.95 9.67
C ALA A 80 -2.45 -4.79 11.03
N TYR A 81 -2.18 -3.55 11.43
CA TYR A 81 -1.77 -3.25 12.79
C TYR A 81 -3.00 -2.87 13.61
N GLU A 82 -3.46 -3.78 14.47
CA GLU A 82 -4.56 -3.51 15.40
C GLU A 82 -4.00 -2.76 16.61
N ARG A 83 -4.48 -1.54 16.87
CA ARG A 83 -4.01 -0.69 17.97
C ARG A 83 -4.95 -0.81 19.17
N PHE A 84 -4.40 -1.08 20.36
CA PHE A 84 -5.15 -1.13 21.63
C PHE A 84 -4.72 -0.05 22.63
N GLY A 85 -3.77 0.80 22.26
CA GLY A 85 -3.34 1.95 23.06
C GLY A 85 -2.38 2.87 22.30
N ARG A 86 -1.91 3.95 22.95
CA ARG A 86 -1.09 4.98 22.29
C ARG A 86 0.22 4.46 21.68
N ARG A 87 0.81 3.40 22.23
CA ARG A 87 2.04 2.76 21.70
C ARG A 87 1.94 1.24 21.70
N THR A 88 0.74 0.70 21.80
CA THR A 88 0.48 -0.72 21.96
C THR A 88 -0.51 -1.18 20.91
N GLY A 89 -0.22 -2.34 20.36
CA GLY A 89 -0.94 -2.94 19.26
C GLY A 89 -0.30 -4.28 18.92
N HIS A 90 -0.90 -4.99 17.98
CA HIS A 90 -0.29 -6.17 17.40
C HIS A 90 -0.60 -6.25 15.91
N TYR A 91 0.30 -6.89 15.17
CA TYR A 91 0.07 -7.19 13.78
C TYR A 91 -0.81 -8.44 13.66
N VAL A 92 -1.84 -8.36 12.82
CA VAL A 92 -2.70 -9.46 12.41
C VAL A 92 -2.51 -9.66 10.92
N THR A 93 -2.34 -10.91 10.50
CA THR A 93 -2.20 -11.24 9.08
C THR A 93 -3.45 -11.94 8.59
N TYR A 94 -4.03 -11.46 7.49
CA TYR A 94 -5.13 -12.10 6.78
C TYR A 94 -4.61 -12.65 5.45
N VAL A 95 -4.87 -13.92 5.16
CA VAL A 95 -4.43 -14.58 3.94
C VAL A 95 -5.62 -15.23 3.25
N LEU A 96 -5.71 -15.10 1.93
CA LEU A 96 -6.67 -15.81 1.09
C LEU A 96 -6.04 -17.10 0.57
N TYR A 97 -6.52 -18.24 1.06
CA TYR A 97 -6.06 -19.58 0.69
C TYR A 97 -7.27 -20.42 0.26
N GLU A 98 -7.20 -21.07 -0.91
CA GLU A 98 -8.30 -21.87 -1.48
C GLU A 98 -9.67 -21.13 -1.45
N ASP A 99 -9.64 -19.84 -1.80
CA ASP A 99 -10.80 -18.92 -1.81
C ASP A 99 -11.49 -18.75 -0.43
N LYS A 100 -10.78 -19.06 0.65
CA LYS A 100 -11.18 -18.82 2.04
C LYS A 100 -10.20 -17.87 2.73
N TRP A 101 -10.75 -16.94 3.51
CA TRP A 101 -9.96 -16.02 4.31
C TRP A 101 -9.55 -16.67 5.63
N HIS A 102 -8.26 -16.64 5.92
CA HIS A 102 -7.67 -17.13 7.16
C HIS A 102 -7.05 -15.96 7.94
N CYS A 103 -7.35 -15.89 9.24
CA CYS A 103 -6.75 -14.93 10.15
C CYS A 103 -5.63 -15.63 10.95
N LEU A 104 -4.41 -15.15 10.78
CA LEU A 104 -3.23 -15.62 11.50
C LEU A 104 -2.88 -14.60 12.59
N LYS A 105 -3.09 -15.00 13.84
CA LYS A 105 -2.68 -14.24 15.02
C LYS A 105 -1.57 -15.01 15.73
N ILE A 106 -0.49 -14.32 16.10
CA ILE A 106 0.54 -14.89 16.96
C ILE A 106 -0.05 -15.01 18.36
N VAL A 107 -0.53 -16.19 18.71
CA VAL A 107 -0.89 -16.51 20.09
C VAL A 107 0.40 -16.88 20.80
N LYS A 108 0.92 -15.99 21.64
CA LYS A 108 1.92 -16.42 22.63
C LYS A 108 1.22 -17.44 23.54
N SER A 109 1.51 -18.72 23.34
CA SER A 109 1.25 -19.75 24.35
C SER A 109 2.10 -19.38 25.56
N LEU A 110 1.51 -18.67 26.52
CA LEU A 110 2.03 -18.62 27.88
C LEU A 110 1.82 -20.03 28.45
N LYS A 111 2.76 -20.93 28.19
CA LYS A 111 2.91 -22.11 29.04
C LYS A 111 3.23 -21.58 30.44
N LYS A 112 2.24 -21.69 31.33
CA LYS A 112 2.41 -21.54 32.78
C LYS A 112 3.34 -22.62 33.31
#